data_AF-A0A9D5SXM1-F1
#
_entry.id   AF-A0A9D5SXM1-F1
#
_cell.length_a   1.000
_cell.length_b   1.000
_cell.length_c   1.000
_cell.angle_alpha   90.00
_cell.angle_beta   90.00
_cell.angle_gamma   90.00
#
_symmetry.space_group_name_H-M   'P 1'
#
loop_
_entity.id
_entity.type
_entity.pdbx_description
1 polymer ?
#
loop_
_entity_poly.entity_id
_entity_poly.type
_entity_poly.pdbx_seq_one_letter_code
_entity_poly.pdbx_strand_id
1 'polypeptide(L)'
;MAVDPRISMLLDIYGSLLTEKERSALDYYYNDDLSLREIADNETAARRERREQGGSEERDTISRQGVRDTIKRAEAKLVEWESKLHLAERAEQIEPAIELIIARARAISSCNIDHGCLREINEAVMEIIAAAESLRD
;
A
#
# COMPACT_ATOMS: atom_id res chain seq x y z
N MET A 1 15.68 10.86 10.97
CA MET A 1 14.96 9.57 10.92
C MET A 1 15.41 8.92 9.65
N ALA A 2 15.69 7.62 9.66
CA ALA A 2 15.92 6.89 8.42
C ALA A 2 14.55 6.52 7.86
N VAL A 3 14.35 6.74 6.57
CA VAL A 3 13.14 6.31 5.85
C VAL A 3 13.27 4.80 5.69
N ASP A 4 12.37 4.02 6.29
CA ASP A 4 12.28 2.57 6.03
C ASP A 4 11.32 2.37 4.85
N PRO A 5 11.80 1.93 3.67
CA PRO A 5 10.96 1.79 2.48
C PRO A 5 9.82 0.77 2.67
N ARG A 6 9.91 -0.11 3.68
CA ARG A 6 8.82 -1.04 4.00
C ARG A 6 7.59 -0.31 4.54
N ILE A 7 7.74 0.87 5.14
CA ILE A 7 6.61 1.61 5.70
C ILE A 7 5.67 2.09 4.59
N SER A 8 6.18 2.50 3.42
CA SER A 8 5.34 2.87 2.27
C SER A 8 4.46 1.70 1.82
N MET A 9 5.06 0.50 1.68
CA MET A 9 4.30 -0.71 1.34
C MET A 9 3.24 -1.06 2.42
N LEU A 10 3.60 -0.95 3.70
CA LEU A 10 2.65 -1.18 4.78
C LEU A 10 1.54 -0.11 4.81
N LEU A 11 1.84 1.12 4.40
CA LEU A 11 0.86 2.19 4.28
C LEU A 11 -0.15 1.90 3.15
N ASP A 12 0.27 1.30 2.04
CA ASP A 12 -0.65 0.89 0.98
C ASP A 12 -1.63 -0.19 1.45
N ILE A 13 -1.16 -1.14 2.26
CA ILE A 13 -1.95 -2.26 2.76
C ILE A 13 -2.85 -1.85 3.94
N TYR A 14 -2.32 -1.10 4.89
CA TYR A 14 -2.98 -0.82 6.17
C TYR A 14 -3.37 0.65 6.37
N GLY A 15 -3.05 1.54 5.43
CA GLY A 15 -3.26 2.98 5.58
C GLY A 15 -4.73 3.37 5.77
N SER A 16 -5.67 2.55 5.29
CA SER A 16 -7.11 2.72 5.52
C SER A 16 -7.55 2.51 6.98
N LEU A 17 -6.74 1.82 7.79
CA LEU A 17 -7.00 1.57 9.21
C LEU A 17 -6.46 2.68 10.12
N LEU A 18 -5.58 3.54 9.60
CA LEU A 18 -5.05 4.69 10.32
C LEU A 18 -6.10 5.80 10.40
N THR A 19 -5.94 6.69 11.38
CA THR A 19 -6.69 7.94 11.37
C THR A 19 -6.24 8.80 10.18
N GLU A 20 -7.14 9.65 9.65
CA GLU A 20 -6.82 10.56 8.54
C GLU A 20 -5.53 11.35 8.80
N LYS A 21 -5.37 11.88 10.02
CA LYS A 21 -4.17 12.61 10.44
C LYS A 21 -2.90 11.75 10.41
N GLU A 22 -2.97 10.51 10.87
CA GLU A 22 -1.82 9.60 10.86
C GLU A 22 -1.45 9.19 9.44
N ARG A 23 -2.46 8.89 8.60
CA ARG A 23 -2.28 8.53 7.20
C ARG A 23 -1.65 9.69 6.42
N SER A 24 -2.22 10.89 6.48
CA SER A 24 -1.69 12.06 5.76
C SER A 24 -0.28 12.42 6.22
N ALA A 25 0.02 12.33 7.53
CA ALA A 25 1.36 12.59 8.03
C ALA A 25 2.41 11.57 7.52
N LEU A 26 2.02 10.29 7.36
CA LEU A 26 2.89 9.29 6.75
C LEU A 26 3.02 9.50 5.24
N ASP A 27 1.92 9.76 4.55
CA ASP A 27 1.90 10.01 3.10
C ASP A 27 2.81 11.18 2.72
N TYR A 28 2.67 12.30 3.42
CA TYR A 28 3.55 13.46 3.21
C TYR A 28 5.02 13.14 3.48
N TYR A 29 5.32 12.28 4.45
CA TYR A 29 6.70 11.97 4.83
C TYR A 29 7.36 10.91 3.95
N TYR A 30 6.62 9.89 3.52
CA TYR A 30 7.14 8.73 2.81
C TYR A 30 6.91 8.78 1.29
N ASN A 31 5.87 9.47 0.81
CA ASN A 31 5.50 9.51 -0.59
C ASN A 31 5.76 10.88 -1.23
N ASP A 32 5.56 11.97 -0.49
CA ASP A 32 5.75 13.34 -1.00
C ASP A 32 7.10 13.99 -0.59
N ASP A 33 7.94 13.29 0.16
CA ASP A 33 9.26 13.76 0.64
C ASP A 33 9.24 15.06 1.49
N LEU A 34 8.10 15.41 2.11
CA LEU A 34 8.02 16.60 2.98
C LEU A 34 8.82 16.40 4.27
N SER A 35 9.53 17.44 4.68
CA SER A 35 10.18 17.49 5.98
C SER A 35 9.16 17.61 7.12
N LEU A 36 9.55 17.20 8.33
CA LEU A 36 8.74 17.37 9.55
C LEU A 36 8.29 18.82 9.80
N ARG A 37 9.02 19.82 9.26
CA ARG A 37 8.57 21.21 9.31
C ARG A 37 7.46 21.48 8.32
N GLU A 38 7.65 21.08 7.07
CA GLU A 38 6.66 21.29 6.00
C GLU A 38 5.34 20.61 6.35
N ILE A 39 5.40 19.40 6.90
CA ILE A 39 4.21 18.70 7.41
C ILE A 39 3.56 19.48 8.55
N ALA A 40 4.34 19.97 9.51
CA ALA A 40 3.81 20.75 10.64
C ALA A 40 3.14 22.07 10.18
N ASP A 41 3.75 22.74 9.20
CA ASP A 41 3.26 23.98 8.62
C ASP A 41 1.98 23.71 7.79
N ASN A 42 1.96 22.65 6.98
CA ASN A 42 0.80 22.22 6.19
C ASN A 42 -0.40 21.86 7.09
N GLU A 43 -0.16 21.03 8.11
CA GLU A 43 -1.20 20.64 9.07
C GLU A 43 -1.73 21.85 9.87
N THR A 44 -0.87 22.81 10.17
CA THR A 44 -1.27 24.07 10.83
C THR A 44 -2.12 24.94 9.89
N ALA A 45 -1.79 24.98 8.60
CA ALA A 45 -2.58 25.68 7.58
C ALA A 45 -3.96 25.03 7.39
N ALA A 46 -4.01 23.70 7.24
CA ALA A 46 -5.26 22.95 7.10
C ALA A 46 -6.20 23.11 8.31
N ARG A 47 -5.66 23.28 9.53
CA ARG A 47 -6.44 23.61 10.73
C ARG A 47 -6.99 25.04 10.72
N ARG A 48 -6.29 26.00 10.10
CA ARG A 48 -6.76 27.39 9.96
C ARG A 48 -7.91 27.48 8.95
N GLU A 49 -7.78 26.80 7.82
CA GLU A 49 -8.82 26.78 6.77
C GLU A 49 -10.13 26.15 7.27
N ARG A 50 -10.06 25.03 8.01
CA ARG A 50 -11.24 24.41 8.64
C ARG A 50 -11.96 25.32 9.65
N ARG A 51 -11.26 26.28 10.25
CA ARG A 51 -11.87 27.28 11.15
C ARG A 51 -12.59 28.39 10.41
N GLU A 52 -12.04 28.82 9.27
CA GLU A 52 -12.72 29.80 8.41
C GLU A 52 -14.08 29.27 7.92
N GLN A 53 -14.24 27.93 7.90
CA GLN A 53 -15.49 27.23 7.58
C GLN A 53 -16.39 26.96 8.81
N GLY A 54 -16.11 27.55 9.98
CA GLY A 54 -16.99 27.53 11.16
C GLY A 54 -16.60 26.61 12.31
N GLY A 55 -15.39 26.07 12.34
CA GLY A 55 -14.90 25.19 13.41
C GLY A 55 -14.46 25.92 14.70
N SER A 56 -14.88 25.42 15.87
CA SER A 56 -14.55 25.96 17.21
C SER A 56 -13.27 25.38 17.83
N GLU A 57 -12.26 25.03 17.03
CA GLU A 57 -11.02 24.45 17.57
C GLU A 57 -10.06 25.53 18.09
N GLU A 58 -9.05 25.13 18.89
CA GLU A 58 -8.12 25.96 19.66
C GLU A 58 -6.84 26.33 18.86
N ARG A 59 -6.09 27.38 19.23
CA ARG A 59 -4.99 28.00 18.43
C ARG A 59 -3.67 27.21 18.40
N ASP A 60 -3.73 25.88 18.48
CA ASP A 60 -2.51 25.09 18.56
C ASP A 60 -1.87 24.83 17.20
N THR A 61 -0.73 25.50 16.99
CA THR A 61 0.24 25.15 15.94
C THR A 61 0.78 23.77 16.22
N ILE A 62 0.83 22.92 15.19
CA ILE A 62 1.47 21.62 15.34
C ILE A 62 2.98 21.84 15.40
N SER A 63 3.61 21.30 16.46
CA SER A 63 5.07 21.32 16.55
C SER A 63 5.65 20.20 15.70
N ARG A 64 6.88 20.39 15.19
CA ARG A 64 7.67 19.32 14.55
C ARG A 64 7.75 18.06 15.40
N GLN A 65 7.81 18.22 16.72
CA GLN A 65 7.82 17.11 17.67
C GLN A 65 6.49 16.36 17.67
N GLY A 66 5.37 17.09 17.62
CA GLY A 66 4.03 16.50 17.47
C GLY A 66 3.86 15.72 16.17
N VAL A 67 4.37 16.23 15.04
CA VAL A 67 4.39 15.49 13.76
C VAL A 67 5.21 14.22 13.89
N ARG A 68 6.44 14.33 14.43
CA ARG A 68 7.33 13.20 14.64
C ARG A 68 6.68 12.11 15.49
N ASP A 69 5.99 12.49 16.56
CA ASP A 69 5.32 11.56 17.46
C ASP A 69 4.07 10.93 16.84
N THR A 70 3.39 11.65 15.93
CA THR A 70 2.33 11.07 15.11
C THR A 70 2.88 10.03 14.13
N ILE A 71 3.92 10.37 13.36
CA ILE A 71 4.55 9.46 12.41
C ILE A 71 5.04 8.19 13.11
N LYS A 72 5.80 8.33 14.20
CA LYS A 72 6.33 7.17 14.94
C LYS A 72 5.24 6.25 15.50
N ARG A 73 4.13 6.81 15.98
CA ARG A 73 3.00 5.99 16.47
C ARG A 73 2.28 5.29 15.33
N ALA A 74 2.12 5.96 14.19
CA ALA A 74 1.53 5.36 13.00
C ALA A 74 2.42 4.23 12.45
N GLU A 75 3.73 4.44 12.34
CA GLU A 75 4.72 3.41 11.99
C GLU A 75 4.60 2.19 12.92
N ALA A 76 4.54 2.41 14.24
CA ALA A 76 4.42 1.32 15.20
C ALA A 76 3.12 0.52 15.00
N LYS A 77 2.00 1.17 14.68
CA LYS A 77 0.74 0.49 14.37
C LYS A 77 0.84 -0.35 13.10
N LEU A 78 1.43 0.20 12.03
CA LEU A 78 1.63 -0.52 10.76
C LEU A 78 2.45 -1.80 10.98
N VAL A 79 3.57 -1.69 11.71
CA VAL A 79 4.44 -2.82 12.04
C VAL A 79 3.71 -3.84 12.95
N GLU A 80 2.94 -3.36 13.92
CA GLU A 80 2.15 -4.24 14.79
C GLU A 80 1.10 -5.02 14.00
N TRP A 81 0.38 -4.37 13.09
CA TRP A 81 -0.60 -5.03 12.24
C TRP A 81 0.05 -6.05 11.32
N GLU A 82 1.17 -5.73 10.68
CA GLU A 82 1.90 -6.69 9.87
C GLU A 82 2.34 -7.89 10.71
N SER A 83 2.85 -7.68 11.92
CA SER A 83 3.27 -8.78 12.80
C SER A 83 2.14 -9.75 13.22
N LYS A 84 0.88 -9.32 13.07
CA LYS A 84 -0.30 -10.10 13.43
C LYS A 84 -1.00 -10.70 12.21
N LEU A 85 -0.99 -9.97 11.10
CA LEU A 85 -1.80 -10.28 9.92
C LEU A 85 -0.98 -10.85 8.77
N HIS A 86 0.32 -10.53 8.70
CA HIS A 86 1.26 -11.02 7.67
C HIS A 86 0.74 -10.80 6.25
N LEU A 87 0.06 -9.68 5.98
CA LEU A 87 -0.57 -9.48 4.67
C LEU A 87 0.48 -9.11 3.63
N ALA A 88 1.46 -8.28 4.00
CA ALA A 88 2.54 -7.91 3.08
C ALA A 88 3.41 -9.12 2.76
N GLU A 89 3.81 -9.89 3.79
CA GLU A 89 4.58 -11.12 3.60
C GLU A 89 3.83 -12.13 2.71
N ARG A 90 2.52 -12.29 2.91
CA ARG A 90 1.71 -13.21 2.10
C ARG A 90 1.55 -12.72 0.65
N ALA A 91 1.39 -11.42 0.43
CA ALA A 91 1.34 -10.85 -0.91
C ALA A 91 2.67 -11.10 -1.66
N GLU A 92 3.81 -10.89 -1.00
CA GLU A 92 5.14 -11.15 -1.56
C GLU A 92 5.34 -12.63 -1.94
N GLN A 93 4.70 -13.57 -1.23
CA GLN A 93 4.74 -14.99 -1.56
C GLN A 93 3.77 -15.40 -2.68
N ILE A 94 2.64 -14.70 -2.83
CA ILE A 94 1.61 -15.01 -3.83
C ILE A 94 2.05 -14.58 -5.23
N GLU A 95 2.68 -13.40 -5.36
CA GLU A 95 3.13 -12.86 -6.64
C GLU A 95 3.98 -13.86 -7.47
N PRO A 96 5.06 -14.46 -6.93
CA PRO A 96 5.87 -15.43 -7.69
C PRO A 96 5.10 -16.74 -7.98
N ALA A 97 4.15 -17.11 -7.14
CA ALA A 97 3.31 -18.29 -7.39
C ALA A 97 2.38 -18.05 -8.59
N ILE A 98 1.77 -16.86 -8.69
CA ILE A 98 0.97 -16.45 -9.85
C ILE A 98 1.82 -16.43 -11.12
N GLU A 99 3.02 -15.84 -11.07
CA GLU A 99 3.95 -15.83 -12.20
C GLU A 99 4.29 -17.23 -12.69
N LEU A 100 4.57 -18.15 -11.74
CA LEU A 100 4.83 -19.54 -12.06
C LEU A 100 3.63 -20.21 -12.74
N ILE A 101 2.41 -20.01 -12.24
CA ILE A 101 1.18 -20.55 -12.84
C ILE A 101 1.03 -20.05 -14.27
N ILE A 102 1.16 -18.75 -14.51
CA ILE A 102 1.06 -18.15 -15.84
C ILE A 102 2.15 -18.71 -16.77
N ALA A 103 3.40 -18.81 -16.30
CA ALA A 103 4.50 -19.36 -17.08
C ALA A 103 4.25 -20.82 -17.49
N ARG A 104 3.72 -21.65 -16.58
CA ARG A 104 3.37 -23.04 -16.87
C ARG A 104 2.20 -23.15 -17.83
N ALA A 105 1.16 -22.34 -17.65
CA ALA A 105 0.01 -22.31 -18.55
C ALA A 105 0.43 -21.93 -19.99
N ARG A 106 1.31 -20.93 -20.14
CA ARG A 106 1.89 -20.56 -21.44
C ARG A 106 2.72 -21.69 -22.06
N ALA A 107 3.55 -22.38 -21.27
CA ALA A 107 4.31 -23.52 -21.76
C ALA A 107 3.42 -24.67 -22.26
N ILE A 108 2.28 -24.92 -21.58
CA ILE A 108 1.28 -25.89 -22.03
C ILE A 108 0.68 -25.45 -23.38
N SER A 109 0.33 -24.17 -23.54
CA SER A 109 -0.18 -23.65 -24.81
C SER A 109 0.84 -23.78 -25.95
N SER A 110 2.12 -23.46 -25.71
CA SER A 110 3.18 -23.67 -26.72
C SER A 110 3.30 -25.13 -27.14
N CYS A 111 3.32 -26.05 -26.18
CA CYS A 111 3.36 -27.49 -26.48
C CYS A 111 2.12 -27.93 -27.26
N ASN A 112 0.93 -27.41 -26.92
CA ASN A 112 -0.30 -27.73 -27.62
C ASN A 112 -0.29 -27.25 -29.08
N ILE A 113 0.27 -26.07 -29.35
CA ILE A 113 0.45 -25.56 -30.73
C ILE A 113 1.29 -26.54 -31.56
N ASP A 114 2.37 -27.08 -30.98
CA ASP A 114 3.24 -28.03 -31.66
C ASP A 114 2.62 -29.44 -31.81
N HIS A 115 1.61 -29.78 -31.01
CA HIS A 115 1.03 -31.13 -30.89
C HIS A 115 -0.47 -31.19 -31.17
N GLY A 116 -0.90 -30.54 -32.26
CA GLY A 116 -2.26 -30.72 -32.81
C GLY A 116 -3.26 -29.62 -32.46
N CYS A 117 -2.83 -28.58 -31.72
CA CYS A 117 -3.59 -27.36 -31.44
C CYS A 117 -5.01 -27.65 -30.94
N LEU A 118 -5.12 -28.50 -29.91
CA LEU A 118 -6.41 -28.89 -29.35
C LEU A 118 -7.07 -27.67 -28.72
N ARG A 119 -8.30 -27.39 -29.15
CA ARG A 119 -9.04 -26.19 -28.76
C ARG A 119 -9.32 -26.19 -27.25
N GLU A 120 -9.69 -27.34 -26.71
CA GLU A 120 -10.04 -27.52 -25.29
C GLU A 120 -8.86 -27.18 -24.37
N ILE A 121 -7.63 -27.50 -24.80
CA ILE A 121 -6.42 -27.16 -24.04
C ILE A 121 -6.17 -25.65 -24.07
N ASN A 122 -6.36 -25.00 -25.22
CA ASN A 122 -6.20 -23.56 -25.32
C ASN A 122 -7.25 -22.82 -24.49
N GLU A 123 -8.50 -23.27 -24.50
CA GLU A 123 -9.57 -22.72 -23.65
C GLU A 123 -9.21 -22.86 -22.16
N ALA A 124 -8.80 -24.05 -21.72
CA ALA A 124 -8.38 -24.27 -20.33
C ALA A 124 -7.18 -23.41 -19.92
N VAL A 125 -6.18 -23.22 -20.80
CA VAL A 125 -5.04 -22.34 -20.53
C VAL A 125 -5.49 -20.88 -20.37
N MET A 126 -6.40 -20.41 -21.23
CA MET A 126 -6.93 -19.05 -21.13
C MET A 126 -7.67 -18.83 -19.81
N GLU A 127 -8.46 -19.81 -19.37
CA GLU A 127 -9.15 -19.77 -18.08
C GLU A 127 -8.17 -19.73 -16.90
N ILE A 128 -7.10 -20.54 -16.95
CA ILE A 128 -6.06 -20.55 -15.91
C ILE A 128 -5.35 -19.19 -15.83
N ILE A 129 -4.98 -18.61 -16.98
CA ILE A 129 -4.32 -17.30 -17.01
C ILE A 129 -5.26 -16.22 -16.46
N ALA A 130 -6.51 -16.19 -16.92
CA ALA A 130 -7.49 -15.20 -16.45
C ALA A 130 -7.74 -15.32 -14.93
N ALA A 131 -7.87 -16.54 -14.41
CA ALA A 131 -8.02 -16.78 -12.98
C ALA A 131 -6.78 -16.34 -12.20
N ALA A 132 -5.58 -16.62 -12.69
CA ALA A 132 -4.33 -16.20 -12.06
C ALA A 132 -4.14 -14.67 -12.07
N GLU A 133 -4.54 -13.99 -13.15
CA GLU A 133 -4.49 -12.53 -13.26
C GLU A 133 -5.49 -11.86 -12.30
N SER A 134 -6.67 -12.44 -12.10
CA SER A 134 -7.67 -11.93 -11.14
C SER A 134 -7.23 -11.95 -9.67
N LEU A 135 -6.14 -12.64 -9.33
CA LEU A 135 -5.58 -12.70 -7.98
C LEU A 135 -4.52 -11.62 -7.71
N ARG A 136 -4.17 -10.79 -8.71
CA ARG A 136 -3.25 -9.66 -8.55
C ARG A 136 -3.94 -8.35 -8.15
N ASP A 137 -5.27 -8.29 -8.21
CA ASP A 137 -6.10 -7.13 -7.83
C ASP A 137 -6.45 -7.16 -6.33
#